data_AF-V6LLG9-F1
#
_entry.id   AF-V6LLG9-F1
#
_cell.length_a   1.000
_cell.length_b   1.000
_cell.length_c   1.000
_cell.angle_alpha   90.00
_cell.angle_beta   90.00
_cell.angle_gamma   90.00
#
_symmetry.space_group_name_H-M   'P 1'
#
loop_
_entity.id
_entity.type
_entity.pdbx_description
1 polymer ?
#
loop_
_entity_poly.entity_id
_entity_poly.type
_entity_poly.pdbx_seq_one_letter_code
_entity_poly.pdbx_strand_id
1 'polypeptide(L)'
;MSSPAAAKMQNIADRLRSSQSNQKQERDRYKSEVEKSVKRIEDSLQKISSTDRSQFSSLKEQMAAVQDALATQKAQREIQDDKKTKEIRVVEAAVTVEFNLERQHRKELDQKVTQLLDDREKDLRSNLQDESATTSSQNETLKGEVKNQLDTIIMELNQERDGKNSEFSRIENDLKTQSAELKNSIDTERSDRVKLTDDLYNKLIGVVNQLQDSIKKEREDRELCEEGLIQLLEQTCKKVEDVI
;
A
#
# COMPACT_ATOMS: atom_id res chain seq x y z
N MET A 1 100.53 46.42 137.60
CA MET A 1 100.08 45.02 137.45
C MET A 1 98.56 45.01 137.42
N SER A 2 97.96 44.78 136.25
CA SER A 2 96.52 44.84 136.02
C SER A 2 95.86 43.49 136.34
N SER A 3 94.74 43.53 137.05
CA SER A 3 94.02 42.36 137.59
C SER A 3 93.50 41.41 136.49
N PRO A 4 93.70 40.08 136.61
CA PRO A 4 93.18 39.06 135.68
C PRO A 4 91.66 39.07 135.49
N ALA A 5 90.90 39.62 136.45
CA ALA A 5 89.45 39.80 136.34
C ALA A 5 89.07 40.90 135.33
N ALA A 6 89.87 41.97 135.22
CA ALA A 6 89.67 43.04 134.26
C ALA A 6 89.94 42.58 132.82
N ALA A 7 90.95 41.73 132.61
CA ALA A 7 91.24 41.15 131.30
C ALA A 7 90.17 40.14 130.82
N LYS A 8 89.52 39.41 131.75
CA LYS A 8 88.37 38.54 131.45
C LYS A 8 87.10 39.35 131.15
N MET A 9 86.83 40.42 131.91
CA MET A 9 85.72 41.34 131.62
C MET A 9 85.91 42.09 130.30
N GLN A 10 87.13 42.52 129.97
CA GLN A 10 87.43 43.11 128.66
C GLN A 10 87.20 42.10 127.53
N ASN A 11 87.66 40.85 127.67
CA ASN A 11 87.40 39.80 126.68
C ASN A 11 85.91 39.44 126.54
N ILE A 12 85.14 39.45 127.63
CA ILE A 12 83.69 39.23 127.58
C ILE A 12 82.99 40.44 126.94
N ALA A 13 83.40 41.67 127.26
CA ALA A 13 82.86 42.88 126.65
C ALA A 13 83.17 42.94 125.14
N ASP A 14 84.37 42.54 124.73
CA ASP A 14 84.77 42.47 123.31
C ASP A 14 84.07 41.32 122.58
N ARG A 15 83.85 40.16 123.24
CA ARG A 15 83.01 39.07 122.71
C ARG A 15 81.53 39.43 122.63
N LEU A 16 81.02 40.22 123.58
CA LEU A 16 79.64 40.69 123.55
C LEU A 16 79.45 41.75 122.47
N ARG A 17 80.41 42.66 122.30
CA ARG A 17 80.43 43.63 121.19
C ARG A 17 80.57 42.96 119.84
N SER A 18 81.43 41.95 119.72
CA SER A 18 81.55 41.19 118.47
C SER A 18 80.33 40.32 118.20
N SER A 19 79.71 39.72 119.22
CA SER A 19 78.45 38.99 119.08
C SER A 19 77.28 39.91 118.73
N GLN A 20 77.14 41.07 119.37
CA GLN A 20 76.14 42.09 119.01
C GLN A 20 76.39 42.67 117.61
N SER A 21 77.66 42.88 117.23
CA SER A 21 78.04 43.31 115.88
C SER A 21 77.70 42.24 114.84
N ASN A 22 78.03 40.97 115.12
CA ASN A 22 77.72 39.85 114.23
C ASN A 22 76.22 39.61 114.12
N GLN A 23 75.47 39.71 115.22
CA GLN A 23 74.02 39.55 115.23
C GLN A 23 73.33 40.71 114.50
N LYS A 24 73.85 41.93 114.62
CA LYS A 24 73.40 43.08 113.81
C LYS A 24 73.74 42.88 112.34
N GLN A 25 74.94 42.38 112.02
CA GLN A 25 75.39 42.14 110.66
C GLN A 25 74.64 40.97 109.99
N GLU A 26 74.30 39.91 110.73
CA GLU A 26 73.43 38.82 110.26
C GLU A 26 72.00 39.31 110.05
N ARG A 27 71.46 40.12 110.96
CA ARG A 27 70.14 40.72 110.80
C ARG A 27 70.08 41.65 109.58
N ASP A 28 71.12 42.44 109.36
CA ASP A 28 71.23 43.34 108.21
C ASP A 28 71.44 42.55 106.90
N ARG A 29 72.19 41.44 106.93
CA ARG A 29 72.31 40.50 105.79
C ARG A 29 70.98 39.83 105.45
N TYR A 30 70.30 39.27 106.45
CA TYR A 30 68.99 38.63 106.26
C TYR A 30 67.95 39.62 105.76
N LYS A 31 67.91 40.83 106.32
CA LYS A 31 67.06 41.92 105.84
C LYS A 31 67.37 42.27 104.38
N SER A 32 68.65 42.39 104.01
CA SER A 32 69.06 42.65 102.63
C SER A 32 68.72 41.50 101.66
N GLU A 33 68.83 40.25 102.09
CA GLU A 33 68.43 39.09 101.29
C GLU A 33 66.91 39.01 101.08
N VAL A 34 66.13 39.29 102.13
CA VAL A 34 64.66 39.40 102.04
C VAL A 34 64.26 40.54 101.12
N GLU A 35 64.86 41.74 101.24
CA GLU A 35 64.60 42.88 100.34
C GLU A 35 64.94 42.54 98.88
N LYS A 36 66.07 41.85 98.63
CA LYS A 36 66.42 41.38 97.28
C LYS A 36 65.47 40.30 96.75
N SER A 37 64.92 39.46 97.63
CA SER A 37 63.93 38.45 97.27
C SER A 37 62.59 39.09 96.92
N VAL A 38 62.11 40.02 97.75
CA VAL A 38 60.91 40.82 97.52
C VAL A 38 61.03 41.59 96.20
N LYS A 39 62.15 42.28 95.97
CA LYS A 39 62.37 43.00 94.72
C LYS A 39 62.37 42.09 93.49
N ARG A 40 62.97 40.90 93.57
CA ARG A 40 62.91 39.90 92.48
C ARG A 40 61.48 39.43 92.20
N ILE A 41 60.67 39.25 93.25
CA ILE A 41 59.26 38.88 93.11
C ILE A 41 58.48 40.03 92.49
N GLU A 42 58.70 41.28 92.91
CA GLU A 42 58.07 42.47 92.33
C GLU A 42 58.42 42.66 90.85
N ASP A 43 59.71 42.54 90.49
CA ASP A 43 60.16 42.63 89.10
C ASP A 43 59.56 41.51 88.23
N SER A 44 59.49 40.29 88.78
CA SER A 44 58.86 39.14 88.12
C SER A 44 57.36 39.37 87.94
N LEU A 45 56.66 39.84 88.97
CA LEU A 45 55.24 40.17 88.93
C LEU A 45 54.95 41.27 87.92
N GLN A 46 55.78 42.31 87.86
CA GLN A 46 55.65 43.40 86.91
C GLN A 46 55.85 42.92 85.47
N LYS A 47 56.82 42.03 85.23
CA LYS A 47 57.07 41.42 83.92
C LYS A 47 55.93 40.50 83.49
N ILE A 48 55.38 39.71 84.40
CA ILE A 48 54.19 38.88 84.14
C ILE A 48 53.00 39.79 83.81
N SER A 49 52.74 40.80 84.64
CA SER A 49 51.63 41.75 84.42
C SER A 49 51.73 42.48 83.08
N SER A 50 52.94 42.89 82.65
CA SER A 50 53.12 43.54 81.35
C SER A 50 52.93 42.56 80.18
N THR A 51 53.38 41.32 80.34
CA THR A 51 53.20 40.25 79.33
C THR A 51 51.72 39.87 79.20
N ASP A 52 51.01 39.69 80.32
CA ASP A 52 49.59 39.39 80.32
C ASP A 52 48.80 40.52 79.65
N ARG A 53 49.11 41.78 79.97
CA ARG A 53 48.46 42.93 79.33
C ARG A 53 48.65 42.94 77.82
N SER A 54 49.85 42.63 77.32
CA SER A 54 50.08 42.59 75.86
C SER A 54 49.36 41.41 75.21
N GLN A 55 49.35 40.24 75.85
CA GLN A 55 48.60 39.06 75.37
C GLN A 55 47.09 39.30 75.36
N PHE A 56 46.52 39.87 76.42
CA PHE A 56 45.10 40.22 76.47
C PHE A 56 44.73 41.29 75.43
N SER A 57 45.61 42.25 75.17
CA SER A 57 45.40 43.24 74.10
C SER A 57 45.36 42.56 72.73
N SER A 58 46.32 41.68 72.44
CA SER A 58 46.38 40.93 71.18
C SER A 58 45.17 40.00 71.00
N LEU A 59 44.77 39.27 72.04
CA LEU A 59 43.57 38.43 72.03
C LEU A 59 42.31 39.25 71.77
N LYS A 60 42.20 40.45 72.37
CA LYS A 60 41.07 41.35 72.16
C LYS A 60 41.00 41.82 70.70
N GLU A 61 42.13 42.19 70.10
CA GLU A 61 42.21 42.57 68.68
C GLU A 61 41.83 41.40 67.76
N GLN A 62 42.34 40.20 68.03
CA GLN A 62 41.98 39.00 67.28
C GLN A 62 40.49 38.67 67.41
N MET A 63 39.91 38.80 68.61
CA MET A 63 38.49 38.56 68.84
C MET A 63 37.62 39.58 68.08
N ALA A 64 38.03 40.84 68.05
CA ALA A 64 37.35 41.88 67.26
C ALA A 64 37.44 41.59 65.75
N ALA A 65 38.62 41.20 65.25
CA ALA A 65 38.80 40.83 63.84
C ALA A 65 37.93 39.63 63.44
N VAL A 66 37.80 38.61 64.30
CA VAL A 66 36.92 37.46 64.07
C VAL A 66 35.45 37.87 64.08
N GLN A 67 35.05 38.78 64.97
CA GLN A 67 33.68 39.30 65.02
C GLN A 67 33.31 40.06 63.73
N ASP A 68 34.21 40.92 63.24
CA ASP A 68 34.03 41.64 61.97
C ASP A 68 34.00 40.70 60.76
N ALA A 69 34.89 39.69 60.73
CA ALA A 69 34.90 38.68 59.69
C ALA A 69 33.59 37.87 59.68
N LEU A 70 33.08 37.50 60.85
CA LEU A 70 31.81 36.79 60.99
C LEU A 70 30.62 37.65 60.53
N ALA A 71 30.60 38.94 60.88
CA ALA A 71 29.56 39.87 60.43
C ALA A 71 29.59 40.03 58.90
N THR A 72 30.78 40.18 58.32
CA THR A 72 30.99 40.27 56.87
C THR A 72 30.53 38.99 56.16
N GLN A 73 30.89 37.82 56.69
CA GLN A 73 30.49 36.54 56.12
C GLN A 73 28.97 36.34 56.15
N LYS A 74 28.30 36.74 57.25
CA LYS A 74 26.83 36.70 57.34
C LYS A 74 26.18 37.57 56.28
N ALA A 75 26.65 38.81 56.11
CA ALA A 75 26.13 39.72 55.08
C ALA A 75 26.35 39.18 53.66
N GLN A 76 27.53 38.63 53.38
CA GLN A 76 27.83 38.00 52.08
C GLN A 76 26.93 36.79 51.80
N ARG A 77 26.65 35.97 52.82
CA ARG A 77 25.76 34.82 52.70
C ARG A 77 24.33 35.26 52.36
N GLU A 78 23.82 36.29 53.03
CA GLU A 78 22.49 36.84 52.76
C GLU A 78 22.38 37.39 51.33
N ILE A 79 23.38 38.17 50.87
CA ILE A 79 23.45 38.66 49.48
C ILE A 79 23.46 37.50 48.48
N GLN A 80 24.22 36.43 48.78
CA GLN A 80 24.32 35.27 47.90
C GLN A 80 23.01 34.47 47.85
N ASP A 81 22.33 34.31 48.98
CA ASP A 81 21.04 33.62 49.06
C ASP A 81 19.94 34.40 48.31
N ASP A 82 19.94 35.74 48.43
CA ASP A 82 19.07 36.62 47.65
C ASP A 82 19.34 36.52 46.14
N LYS A 83 20.62 36.53 45.76
CA LYS A 83 21.03 36.40 44.35
C LYS A 83 20.57 35.07 43.77
N LYS A 84 20.84 33.95 44.47
CA LYS A 84 20.43 32.61 44.04
C LYS A 84 18.92 32.48 43.96
N THR A 85 18.18 33.05 44.91
CA THR A 85 16.71 33.03 44.90
C THR A 85 16.16 33.78 43.69
N LYS A 86 16.76 34.92 43.32
CA LYS A 86 16.39 35.67 42.09
C LYS A 86 16.71 34.87 40.83
N GLU A 87 17.89 34.25 40.76
CA GLU A 87 18.29 33.41 39.63
C GLU A 87 17.34 32.22 39.45
N ILE A 88 16.99 31.53 40.55
CA ILE A 88 16.01 30.42 40.53
C ILE A 88 14.67 30.91 39.98
N ARG A 89 14.14 32.03 40.47
CA ARG A 89 12.87 32.58 39.98
C ARG A 89 12.91 32.94 38.49
N VAL A 90 14.02 33.48 38.00
CA VAL A 90 14.19 33.80 36.58
C VAL A 90 14.18 32.53 35.74
N VAL A 91 14.88 31.48 36.18
CA VAL A 91 14.88 30.17 35.50
C VAL A 91 13.50 29.53 35.54
N GLU A 92 12.80 29.55 36.67
CA GLU A 92 11.44 29.02 36.80
C GLU A 92 10.46 29.74 35.86
N ALA A 93 10.56 31.07 35.77
CA ALA A 93 9.75 31.86 34.86
C ALA A 93 10.07 31.52 33.39
N ALA A 94 11.35 31.38 33.04
CA ALA A 94 11.78 31.00 31.69
C ALA A 94 11.25 29.62 31.30
N VAL A 95 11.41 28.61 32.18
CA VAL A 95 10.90 27.25 31.96
C VAL A 95 9.38 27.25 31.77
N THR A 96 8.65 28.05 32.55
CA THR A 96 7.20 28.17 32.43
C THR A 96 6.78 28.77 31.08
N VAL A 97 7.51 29.80 30.60
CA VAL A 97 7.26 30.41 29.30
C VAL A 97 7.54 29.42 28.17
N GLU A 98 8.70 28.75 28.19
CA GLU A 98 9.06 27.73 27.20
C GLU A 98 8.05 26.58 27.16
N PHE A 99 7.59 26.10 28.31
CA PHE A 99 6.57 25.05 28.38
C PHE A 99 5.24 25.47 27.74
N ASN A 100 4.81 26.72 27.98
CA ASN A 100 3.58 27.25 27.39
C ASN A 100 3.72 27.46 25.87
N LEU A 101 4.89 27.94 25.41
CA LEU A 101 5.20 28.07 23.99
C LEU A 101 5.18 26.70 23.29
N GLU A 102 5.86 25.71 23.84
CA GLU A 102 5.89 24.34 23.30
C GLU A 102 4.47 23.73 23.27
N ARG A 103 3.69 23.91 24.33
CA ARG A 103 2.28 23.46 24.37
C ARG A 103 1.45 24.14 23.29
N GLN A 104 1.64 25.43 23.04
CA GLN A 104 0.95 26.14 21.97
C GLN A 104 1.39 25.66 20.59
N HIS A 105 2.69 25.50 20.37
CA HIS A 105 3.24 24.98 19.11
C HIS A 105 2.70 23.58 18.78
N ARG A 106 2.61 22.69 19.77
CA ARG A 106 1.98 21.37 19.59
C ARG A 106 0.53 21.48 19.15
N LYS A 107 -0.26 22.34 19.82
CA LYS A 107 -1.66 22.56 19.45
C LYS A 107 -1.81 23.10 18.02
N GLU A 108 -0.96 24.04 17.62
CA GLU A 108 -0.95 24.60 16.26
C GLU A 108 -0.53 23.57 15.20
N LEU A 109 0.45 22.72 15.52
CA LEU A 109 0.87 21.62 14.64
C LEU A 109 -0.23 20.57 14.49
N ASP A 110 -0.85 20.14 15.59
CA ASP A 110 -1.98 19.20 15.56
C ASP A 110 -3.12 19.74 14.70
N GLN A 111 -3.48 21.02 14.87
CA GLN A 111 -4.52 21.67 14.06
C GLN A 111 -4.16 21.69 12.57
N LYS A 112 -2.91 22.00 12.22
CA LYS A 112 -2.43 21.97 10.83
C LYS A 112 -2.49 20.57 10.23
N VAL A 113 -2.07 19.56 11.00
CA VAL A 113 -2.10 18.15 10.55
C VAL A 113 -3.54 17.69 10.35
N THR A 114 -4.46 18.00 11.29
CA THR A 114 -5.88 17.70 11.12
C THR A 114 -6.46 18.36 9.88
N GLN A 115 -6.18 19.64 9.65
CA GLN A 115 -6.66 20.34 8.45
C GLN A 115 -6.13 19.72 7.15
N LEU A 116 -4.84 19.35 7.11
CA LEU A 116 -4.27 18.67 5.94
C LEU A 116 -4.91 17.29 5.68
N LEU A 117 -5.25 16.56 6.75
CA LEU A 117 -5.95 15.28 6.64
C LEU A 117 -7.38 15.47 6.12
N ASP A 118 -8.11 16.45 6.64
CA ASP A 118 -9.48 16.77 6.21
C ASP A 118 -9.52 17.19 4.73
N ASP A 119 -8.61 18.07 4.31
CA ASP A 119 -8.48 18.50 2.92
C ASP A 119 -8.17 17.30 2.01
N ARG A 120 -7.23 16.43 2.44
CA ARG A 120 -6.86 15.25 1.66
C ARG A 120 -7.99 14.22 1.57
N GLU A 121 -8.74 14.02 2.65
CA GLU A 121 -9.91 13.16 2.68
C GLU A 121 -10.96 13.66 1.69
N LYS A 122 -11.24 14.97 1.70
CA LYS A 122 -12.20 15.60 0.79
C LYS A 122 -11.80 15.43 -0.67
N ASP A 123 -10.53 15.65 -1.00
CA ASP A 123 -10.02 15.44 -2.35
C ASP A 123 -10.18 13.99 -2.82
N LEU A 124 -9.83 13.02 -1.95
CA LEU A 124 -9.97 11.60 -2.27
C LEU A 124 -11.43 11.19 -2.45
N ARG A 125 -12.35 11.69 -1.63
CA ARG A 125 -13.79 11.46 -1.79
C ARG A 125 -14.31 12.03 -3.12
N SER A 126 -13.88 13.23 -3.51
CA SER A 126 -14.25 13.83 -4.79
C SER A 126 -13.74 12.99 -5.96
N ASN A 127 -12.46 12.62 -5.95
CA ASN A 127 -11.87 11.81 -7.01
C ASN A 127 -12.56 10.44 -7.14
N LEU A 128 -12.91 9.81 -6.03
CA LEU A 128 -13.63 8.53 -6.04
C LEU A 128 -15.03 8.67 -6.63
N GLN A 129 -15.73 9.76 -6.33
CA GLN A 129 -17.04 10.07 -6.90
C GLN A 129 -16.95 10.30 -8.41
N ASP A 130 -15.96 11.08 -8.86
CA ASP A 130 -15.73 11.36 -10.29
C ASP A 130 -15.35 10.10 -11.06
N GLU A 131 -14.50 9.25 -10.50
CA GLU A 131 -14.11 7.96 -11.07
C GLU A 131 -15.31 7.00 -11.16
N SER A 132 -16.14 6.94 -10.10
CA SER A 132 -17.36 6.14 -10.09
C SER A 132 -18.35 6.59 -11.16
N ALA A 133 -18.56 7.90 -11.30
CA ALA A 133 -19.43 8.47 -12.33
C ALA A 133 -18.90 8.17 -13.75
N THR A 134 -17.59 8.35 -13.96
CA THR A 134 -16.92 8.07 -15.24
C THR A 134 -17.06 6.59 -15.61
N THR A 135 -16.79 5.69 -14.66
CA THR A 135 -16.90 4.24 -14.85
C THR A 135 -18.34 3.84 -15.17
N SER A 136 -19.33 4.42 -14.48
CA SER A 136 -20.74 4.15 -14.77
C SER A 136 -21.12 4.57 -16.19
N SER A 137 -20.74 5.78 -16.59
CA SER A 137 -21.01 6.31 -17.94
C SER A 137 -20.33 5.49 -19.04
N GLN A 138 -19.06 5.10 -18.84
CA GLN A 138 -18.35 4.24 -19.78
C GLN A 138 -19.01 2.86 -19.92
N ASN A 139 -19.45 2.26 -18.81
CA ASN A 139 -20.16 0.99 -18.83
C ASN A 139 -21.51 1.09 -19.56
N GLU A 140 -22.24 2.20 -19.42
CA GLU A 140 -23.48 2.43 -20.16
C GLU A 140 -23.23 2.57 -21.66
N THR A 141 -22.20 3.31 -22.06
CA THR A 141 -21.79 3.44 -23.47
C THR A 141 -21.43 2.08 -24.06
N LEU A 142 -20.58 1.30 -23.39
CA LEU A 142 -20.19 -0.05 -23.84
C LEU A 142 -21.38 -1.00 -23.95
N LYS A 143 -22.31 -0.96 -22.99
CA LYS A 143 -23.56 -1.74 -23.08
C LYS A 143 -24.39 -1.34 -24.29
N GLY A 144 -24.47 -0.04 -24.59
CA GLY A 144 -25.14 0.49 -25.77
C GLY A 144 -24.50 0.01 -27.07
N GLU A 145 -23.17 0.08 -27.17
CA GLU A 145 -22.41 -0.40 -28.32
C GLU A 145 -22.59 -1.90 -28.58
N VAL A 146 -22.47 -2.72 -27.53
CA VAL A 146 -22.70 -4.18 -27.62
C VAL A 146 -24.12 -4.48 -28.06
N LYS A 147 -25.12 -3.76 -27.53
CA LYS A 147 -26.52 -3.91 -27.95
C LYS A 147 -26.70 -3.59 -29.42
N ASN A 148 -26.15 -2.46 -29.90
CA ASN A 148 -26.24 -2.07 -31.30
C ASN A 148 -25.58 -3.10 -32.24
N GLN A 149 -24.44 -3.68 -31.82
CA GLN A 149 -23.79 -4.75 -32.57
C GLN A 149 -24.65 -6.01 -32.63
N LEU A 150 -25.26 -6.42 -31.50
CA LEU A 150 -26.19 -7.55 -31.47
C LEU A 150 -27.40 -7.32 -32.39
N ASP A 151 -28.00 -6.13 -32.34
CA ASP A 151 -29.14 -5.78 -33.20
C ASP A 151 -28.75 -5.84 -34.69
N THR A 152 -27.54 -5.41 -35.03
CA THR A 152 -26.99 -5.52 -36.40
C THR A 152 -26.85 -6.97 -36.84
N ILE A 153 -26.25 -7.83 -36.00
CA ILE A 153 -26.09 -9.26 -36.28
C ILE A 153 -27.46 -9.94 -36.45
N ILE A 154 -28.44 -9.60 -35.61
CA ILE A 154 -29.81 -10.14 -35.73
C ILE A 154 -30.43 -9.74 -37.07
N MET A 155 -30.24 -8.49 -37.50
CA MET A 155 -30.73 -8.01 -38.79
C MET A 155 -30.08 -8.77 -39.95
N GLU A 156 -28.75 -8.93 -39.93
CA GLU A 156 -28.01 -9.69 -40.94
C GLU A 156 -28.45 -11.15 -41.02
N LEU A 157 -28.65 -11.81 -39.87
CA LEU A 157 -29.15 -13.19 -39.79
C LEU A 157 -30.55 -13.33 -40.39
N ASN A 158 -31.45 -12.39 -40.12
CA ASN A 158 -32.79 -12.39 -40.69
C ASN A 158 -32.75 -12.18 -42.21
N GLN A 159 -31.92 -11.25 -42.69
CA GLN A 159 -31.72 -11.02 -44.11
C GLN A 159 -31.18 -12.27 -44.82
N GLU A 160 -30.19 -12.95 -44.23
CA GLU A 160 -29.64 -14.20 -44.78
C GLU A 160 -30.71 -15.30 -44.83
N ARG A 161 -31.52 -15.41 -43.77
CA ARG A 161 -32.64 -16.36 -43.70
C ARG A 161 -33.66 -16.11 -44.81
N ASP A 162 -34.05 -14.86 -45.02
CA ASP A 162 -35.03 -14.48 -46.06
C ASP A 162 -34.46 -14.69 -47.47
N GLY A 163 -33.17 -14.39 -47.66
CA GLY A 163 -32.44 -14.70 -48.90
C GLY A 163 -32.43 -16.20 -49.21
N LYS A 164 -32.09 -17.04 -48.22
CA LYS A 164 -32.13 -18.50 -48.35
C LYS A 164 -33.54 -19.01 -48.69
N ASN A 165 -34.58 -18.53 -48.00
CA ASN A 165 -35.96 -18.92 -48.28
C ASN A 165 -36.40 -18.55 -49.70
N SER A 166 -35.98 -17.38 -50.19
CA SER A 166 -36.28 -16.93 -51.56
C SER A 166 -35.59 -17.81 -52.61
N GLU A 167 -34.31 -18.14 -52.39
CA GLU A 167 -33.56 -19.06 -53.27
C GLU A 167 -34.15 -20.47 -53.26
N PHE A 168 -34.52 -21.00 -52.09
CA PHE A 168 -35.22 -22.29 -52.00
C PHE A 168 -36.55 -22.27 -52.76
N SER A 169 -37.34 -21.21 -52.63
CA SER A 169 -38.61 -21.06 -53.36
C SER A 169 -38.39 -21.00 -54.87
N ARG A 170 -37.31 -20.34 -55.34
CA ARG A 170 -36.94 -20.33 -56.76
C ARG A 170 -36.60 -21.73 -57.26
N ILE A 171 -35.71 -22.44 -56.56
CA ILE A 171 -35.30 -23.81 -56.92
C ILE A 171 -36.51 -24.75 -56.93
N GLU A 172 -37.40 -24.63 -55.94
CA GLU A 172 -38.62 -25.45 -55.88
C GLU A 172 -39.52 -25.22 -57.11
N ASN A 173 -39.70 -23.96 -57.52
CA ASN A 173 -40.48 -23.62 -58.71
C ASN A 173 -39.83 -24.10 -60.00
N ASP A 174 -38.50 -23.97 -60.12
CA ASP A 174 -37.74 -24.46 -61.28
C ASP A 174 -37.86 -26.00 -61.39
N LEU A 175 -37.71 -26.72 -60.27
CA LEU A 175 -37.88 -28.17 -60.22
C LEU A 175 -39.30 -28.61 -60.57
N LYS A 176 -40.33 -27.89 -60.07
CA LYS A 176 -41.73 -28.15 -60.42
C LYS A 176 -41.97 -27.97 -61.93
N THR A 177 -41.40 -26.92 -62.51
CA THR A 177 -41.51 -26.63 -63.94
C THR A 177 -40.86 -27.72 -64.79
N GLN A 178 -39.60 -28.07 -64.49
CA GLN A 178 -38.90 -29.15 -65.19
C GLN A 178 -39.59 -30.51 -65.03
N SER A 179 -40.14 -30.80 -63.85
CA SER A 179 -40.91 -32.02 -63.61
C SER A 179 -42.19 -32.07 -64.45
N ALA A 180 -42.88 -30.94 -64.60
CA ALA A 180 -44.07 -30.83 -65.46
C ALA A 180 -43.71 -30.98 -66.94
N GLU A 181 -42.63 -30.36 -67.42
CA GLU A 181 -42.13 -30.50 -68.80
C GLU A 181 -41.75 -31.95 -69.12
N LEU A 182 -41.03 -32.62 -68.20
CA LEU A 182 -40.68 -34.02 -68.36
C LEU A 182 -41.92 -34.90 -68.42
N LYS A 183 -42.90 -34.66 -67.55
CA LYS A 183 -44.16 -35.39 -67.54
C LYS A 183 -44.92 -35.22 -68.86
N ASN A 184 -45.03 -33.99 -69.35
CA ASN A 184 -45.67 -33.70 -70.65
C ASN A 184 -44.93 -34.37 -71.81
N SER A 185 -43.60 -34.41 -71.78
CA SER A 185 -42.77 -35.08 -72.79
C SER A 185 -43.00 -36.60 -72.79
N ILE A 186 -43.09 -37.22 -71.60
CA ILE A 186 -43.42 -38.63 -71.44
C ILE A 186 -44.82 -38.93 -71.96
N ASP A 187 -45.81 -38.10 -71.62
CA ASP A 187 -47.19 -38.30 -72.06
C ASP A 187 -47.32 -38.14 -73.59
N THR A 188 -46.59 -37.20 -74.18
CA THR A 188 -46.52 -37.01 -75.64
C THR A 188 -45.88 -38.22 -76.31
N GLU A 189 -44.72 -38.69 -75.83
CA GLU A 189 -44.04 -39.88 -76.37
C GLU A 189 -44.94 -41.12 -76.28
N ARG A 190 -45.65 -41.32 -75.16
CA ARG A 190 -46.61 -42.42 -75.02
C ARG A 190 -47.72 -42.34 -76.05
N SER A 191 -48.29 -41.15 -76.26
CA SER A 191 -49.35 -40.94 -77.26
C SER A 191 -48.83 -41.24 -78.67
N ASP A 192 -47.66 -40.72 -79.03
CA ASP A 192 -47.06 -40.92 -80.34
C ASP A 192 -46.67 -42.39 -80.57
N ARG A 193 -46.21 -43.09 -79.54
CA ARG A 193 -45.94 -44.53 -79.59
C ARG A 193 -47.20 -45.35 -79.89
N VAL A 194 -48.33 -45.00 -79.26
CA VAL A 194 -49.63 -45.64 -79.55
C VAL A 194 -50.04 -45.39 -80.98
N LYS A 195 -50.04 -44.12 -81.44
CA LYS A 195 -50.36 -43.77 -82.83
C LYS A 195 -49.46 -44.49 -83.85
N LEU A 196 -48.16 -44.55 -83.61
CA LEU A 196 -47.22 -45.24 -84.48
C LEU A 196 -47.49 -46.76 -84.52
N THR A 197 -47.85 -47.35 -83.38
CA THR A 197 -48.21 -48.78 -83.30
C THR A 197 -49.49 -49.05 -84.09
N ASP A 198 -50.51 -48.20 -83.95
CA ASP A 198 -51.75 -48.28 -84.71
C ASP A 198 -51.52 -48.11 -86.22
N ASP A 199 -50.69 -47.14 -86.61
CA ASP A 199 -50.30 -46.91 -88.01
C ASP A 199 -49.56 -48.11 -88.60
N LEU A 200 -48.63 -48.71 -87.84
CA LEU A 200 -47.92 -49.92 -88.24
C LEU A 200 -48.88 -51.11 -88.38
N TYR A 201 -49.82 -51.26 -87.44
CA TYR A 201 -50.82 -52.32 -87.49
C TYR A 201 -51.75 -52.16 -88.71
N ASN A 202 -52.22 -50.94 -88.99
CA ASN A 202 -53.02 -50.62 -90.17
C ASN A 202 -52.25 -50.89 -91.47
N LYS A 203 -50.96 -50.52 -91.55
CA LYS A 203 -50.09 -50.86 -92.68
C LYS A 203 -49.95 -52.37 -92.84
N LEU A 204 -49.78 -53.12 -91.75
CA LEU A 204 -49.69 -54.58 -91.78
C LEU A 204 -50.98 -55.21 -92.29
N ILE A 205 -52.14 -54.75 -91.83
CA ILE A 205 -53.44 -55.17 -92.37
C ILE A 205 -53.53 -54.87 -93.87
N GLY A 206 -53.11 -53.68 -94.29
CA GLY A 206 -53.05 -53.30 -95.70
C GLY A 206 -52.20 -54.26 -96.54
N VAL A 207 -51.01 -54.63 -96.06
CA VAL A 207 -50.13 -55.62 -96.70
C VAL A 207 -50.77 -57.01 -96.73
N VAL A 208 -51.40 -57.45 -95.65
CA VAL A 208 -52.11 -58.74 -95.59
C VAL A 208 -53.23 -58.77 -96.62
N ASN A 209 -54.03 -57.71 -96.72
CA ASN A 209 -55.11 -57.61 -97.70
C ASN A 209 -54.56 -57.60 -99.14
N GLN A 210 -53.49 -56.85 -99.41
CA GLN A 210 -52.83 -56.86 -100.72
C GLN A 210 -52.29 -58.25 -101.09
N LEU A 211 -51.71 -58.97 -100.13
CA LEU A 211 -51.26 -60.35 -100.33
C LEU A 211 -52.44 -61.29 -100.58
N GLN A 212 -53.54 -61.15 -99.83
CA GLN A 212 -54.76 -61.92 -100.04
C GLN A 212 -55.37 -61.66 -101.43
N ASP A 213 -55.44 -60.41 -101.86
CA ASP A 213 -55.90 -60.03 -103.20
C ASP A 213 -54.96 -60.58 -104.28
N SER A 214 -53.65 -60.52 -104.06
CA SER A 214 -52.67 -61.10 -105.00
C SER A 214 -52.79 -62.62 -105.11
N ILE A 215 -53.02 -63.32 -103.98
CA ILE A 215 -53.30 -64.77 -103.96
C ILE A 215 -54.60 -65.08 -104.67
N LYS A 216 -55.65 -64.29 -104.42
CA LYS A 216 -56.95 -64.48 -105.08
C LYS A 216 -56.83 -64.29 -106.59
N LYS A 217 -56.12 -63.25 -107.02
CA LYS A 217 -55.85 -62.99 -108.43
C LYS A 217 -55.01 -64.11 -109.06
N GLU A 218 -53.99 -64.62 -108.37
CA GLU A 218 -53.23 -65.79 -108.86
C GLU A 218 -54.12 -67.03 -109.01
N ARG A 219 -55.06 -67.26 -108.07
CA ARG A 219 -56.05 -68.34 -108.20
C ARG A 219 -56.97 -68.15 -109.39
N GLU A 220 -57.52 -66.95 -109.58
CA GLU A 220 -58.38 -66.62 -110.73
C GLU A 220 -57.61 -66.79 -112.04
N ASP A 221 -56.37 -66.29 -112.13
CA ASP A 221 -55.50 -66.46 -113.29
C ASP A 221 -55.19 -67.95 -113.56
N ARG A 222 -55.04 -68.76 -112.50
CA ARG A 222 -54.80 -70.20 -112.57
C ARG A 222 -56.04 -70.96 -113.03
N GLU A 223 -57.22 -70.64 -112.51
CA GLU A 223 -58.50 -71.18 -112.98
C GLU A 223 -58.72 -70.85 -114.45
N LEU A 224 -58.48 -69.61 -114.87
CA LEU A 224 -58.58 -69.21 -116.28
C LEU A 224 -57.58 -69.96 -117.17
N CYS A 225 -56.36 -70.20 -116.68
CA CYS A 225 -55.36 -71.00 -117.40
C CYS A 225 -55.77 -72.48 -117.47
N GLU A 226 -56.30 -73.05 -116.39
CA GLU A 226 -56.82 -74.41 -116.34
C GLU A 226 -58.05 -74.58 -117.24
N GLU A 227 -59.00 -73.64 -117.25
CA GLU A 227 -60.11 -73.59 -118.21
C GLU A 227 -59.62 -73.48 -119.65
N GLY A 228 -58.60 -72.64 -119.90
CA GLY A 228 -57.96 -72.53 -121.21
C GLY A 228 -57.32 -73.85 -121.66
N LEU A 229 -56.66 -74.56 -120.75
CA LEU A 229 -56.09 -75.90 -121.00
C LEU A 229 -57.19 -76.95 -121.22
N ILE A 230 -58.30 -76.89 -120.48
CA ILE A 230 -59.47 -77.77 -120.66
C ILE A 230 -60.13 -77.50 -122.01
N GLN A 231 -60.35 -76.25 -122.41
CA GLN A 231 -60.86 -75.91 -123.73
C GLN A 231 -59.92 -76.40 -124.85
N LEU A 232 -58.60 -76.33 -124.64
CA LEU A 232 -57.63 -76.91 -125.56
C LEU A 232 -57.74 -78.44 -125.61
N LEU A 233 -57.93 -79.11 -124.47
CA LEU A 233 -58.18 -80.55 -124.40
C LEU A 233 -59.49 -80.92 -125.11
N GLU A 234 -60.58 -80.17 -124.91
CA GLU A 234 -61.85 -80.38 -125.59
C GLU A 234 -61.74 -80.16 -127.10
N GLN A 235 -61.03 -79.14 -127.55
CA GLN A 235 -60.74 -78.93 -128.97
C GLN A 235 -59.84 -80.02 -129.56
N THR A 236 -58.93 -80.59 -128.76
CA THR A 236 -58.07 -81.70 -129.18
C THR A 236 -58.86 -83.01 -129.23
N CYS A 237 -59.73 -83.27 -128.25
CA CYS A 237 -60.65 -84.41 -128.24
C CYS A 237 -61.65 -84.34 -129.39
N LYS A 238 -62.25 -83.17 -129.68
CA LYS A 238 -63.08 -82.98 -130.89
C LYS A 238 -62.31 -83.24 -132.18
N LYS A 239 -61.05 -82.78 -132.27
CA LYS A 239 -60.19 -83.12 -133.41
C LYS A 239 -59.83 -84.60 -133.51
N VAL A 240 -59.87 -85.34 -132.40
CA VAL A 240 -59.68 -86.80 -132.41
C VAL A 240 -60.98 -87.52 -132.76
N GLU A 241 -62.14 -87.03 -132.31
CA GLU A 241 -63.48 -87.52 -132.70
C GLU A 241 -63.77 -87.26 -134.19
N ASP A 242 -63.28 -86.17 -134.77
CA ASP A 242 -63.38 -85.90 -136.21
C ASP A 242 -62.45 -86.78 -137.07
N VAL A 243 -61.58 -87.61 -136.43
CA VAL A 243 -60.59 -88.48 -137.10
C VAL A 243 -60.91 -89.99 -136.90
N ILE A 244 -61.94 -90.34 -136.12
CA ILE A 244 -62.46 -91.71 -135.96
C ILE A 244 -63.78 -91.87 -136.71
#